data_AF-A0A955EDE7-F1
#
_entry.id   AF-A0A955EDE7-F1
#
_cell.length_a   1.000
_cell.length_b   1.000
_cell.length_c   1.000
_cell.angle_alpha   90.00
_cell.angle_beta   90.00
_cell.angle_gamma   90.00
#
_symmetry.space_group_name_H-M   'P 1'
#
loop_
_entity.id
_entity.type
_entity.pdbx_description
1 polymer ?
#
loop_
_entity_poly.entity_id
_entity_poly.type
_entity_poly.pdbx_seq_one_letter_code
_entity_poly.pdbx_strand_id
1 'polypeptide(L)'
;MATTEHYREVERKYLLHDSDRARIPDELMTAPGRRIEQYYLNHHEEPYELRLRKVQLDGVFAHVATLKKGSPPDRLEMETIVNPDTYAFWLPERHTEVLQKTRKTLAFAAGHWALDSFAHLGFSIVEAEGDVPLPDFGRDVTDDTRFTNYQLAQMNDAMTGHMPDSWVEPEEATDMRELRARIEHIRQKTPRPMIVGIAGDTASGKTTIARELVAPYGDRAVILSQDDYYRGVTKMREMFGDDYVVNFEEPIALDSHLLAQHIADLQEEKPVSRPTYSMEISDPTGEYTTIDPSDTPIIFVEGIHALDPVLAGWYDYSIFVNAPLATRVGRRLERDLAEGRSFSPEDNLKYLLELAEPTYRPHAEAQKARADLIYHT
;
A
#
# COMPACT_ATOMS: atom_id res chain seq x y z
N MET A 1 15.81 4.85 22.16
CA MET A 1 14.50 5.43 22.52
C MET A 1 14.39 6.80 21.85
N ALA A 2 14.13 6.81 20.54
CA ALA A 2 13.70 8.02 19.86
C ALA A 2 12.17 8.03 19.98
N THR A 3 11.65 9.05 20.63
CA THR A 3 10.22 9.26 20.83
C THR A 3 9.53 9.33 19.48
N THR A 4 8.61 8.40 19.22
CA THR A 4 7.57 8.57 18.21
C THR A 4 6.76 9.78 18.67
N GLU A 5 7.10 10.99 18.21
CA GLU A 5 6.24 12.14 18.43
C GLU A 5 4.94 11.86 17.67
N HIS A 6 3.94 11.37 18.41
CA HIS A 6 2.58 11.33 17.92
C HIS A 6 2.18 12.77 17.60
N TYR A 7 2.08 13.10 16.31
CA TYR A 7 1.54 14.39 15.90
C TYR A 7 0.07 14.42 16.32
N ARG A 8 -0.21 15.22 17.35
CA ARG A 8 -1.54 15.30 17.96
C ARG A 8 -2.27 16.49 17.37
N GLU A 9 -2.95 16.26 16.26
CA GLU A 9 -3.72 17.31 15.58
C GLU A 9 -5.17 17.33 16.10
N VAL A 10 -5.59 18.50 16.59
CA VAL A 10 -6.99 18.76 16.93
C VAL A 10 -7.63 19.42 15.72
N GLU A 11 -8.47 18.68 14.99
CA GLU A 11 -9.27 19.20 13.86
C GLU A 11 -10.76 19.22 14.25
N ARG A 12 -11.46 20.31 13.92
CA ARG A 12 -12.92 20.48 14.06
C ARG A 12 -13.51 21.01 12.77
N LYS A 13 -14.69 20.52 12.36
CA LYS A 13 -15.32 20.89 11.07
C LYS A 13 -16.71 21.50 11.27
N TYR A 14 -16.96 22.60 10.58
CA TYR A 14 -18.22 23.34 10.64
C TYR A 14 -18.78 23.52 9.24
N LEU A 15 -19.95 22.94 8.98
CA LEU A 15 -20.69 23.12 7.73
C LEU A 15 -21.35 24.50 7.73
N LEU A 16 -21.12 25.30 6.68
CA LEU A 16 -21.68 26.64 6.58
C LEU A 16 -23.03 26.64 5.87
N HIS A 17 -24.00 27.34 6.45
CA HIS A 17 -25.24 27.73 5.78
C HIS A 17 -25.16 29.19 5.31
N ASP A 18 -26.02 29.58 4.36
CA ASP A 18 -26.07 30.95 3.84
C ASP A 18 -26.26 32.00 4.96
N SER A 19 -26.97 31.65 6.03
CA SER A 19 -27.19 32.50 7.20
C SER A 19 -25.92 32.76 8.02
N ASP A 20 -24.90 31.91 7.92
CA ASP A 20 -23.66 32.05 8.68
C ASP A 20 -22.70 33.07 8.06
N ARG A 21 -22.91 33.45 6.79
CA ARG A 21 -21.96 34.26 6.01
C ARG A 21 -21.63 35.61 6.65
N ALA A 22 -22.58 36.24 7.33
CA ALA A 22 -22.38 37.52 8.01
C ALA A 22 -21.56 37.40 9.32
N ARG A 23 -21.34 36.18 9.82
CA ARG A 23 -20.61 35.88 11.05
C ARG A 23 -19.17 35.43 10.78
N ILE A 24 -18.83 35.12 9.53
CA ILE A 24 -17.46 34.76 9.15
C ILE A 24 -16.60 36.03 9.21
N PRO A 25 -15.43 36.01 9.87
CA PRO A 25 -14.55 37.17 9.92
C PRO A 25 -14.14 37.65 8.53
N ASP A 26 -14.11 38.97 8.35
CA ASP A 26 -13.72 39.59 7.08
C ASP A 26 -12.29 39.22 6.67
N GLU A 27 -11.40 39.02 7.65
CA GLU A 27 -10.02 38.58 7.41
C GLU A 27 -9.98 37.20 6.73
N LEU A 28 -10.81 36.26 7.19
CA LEU A 28 -10.89 34.92 6.59
C LEU A 28 -11.57 34.97 5.21
N MET A 29 -12.60 35.80 5.06
CA MET A 29 -13.32 35.95 3.78
C MET A 29 -12.46 36.62 2.70
N THR A 30 -11.59 37.55 3.07
CA THR A 30 -10.72 38.30 2.14
C THR A 30 -9.33 37.69 1.99
N ALA A 31 -8.97 36.71 2.82
CA ALA A 31 -7.71 35.98 2.70
C ALA A 31 -7.49 35.42 1.27
N PRO A 32 -6.23 35.39 0.79
CA PRO A 32 -5.90 34.85 -0.51
C PRO A 32 -6.30 33.37 -0.59
N GLY A 33 -7.06 33.03 -1.63
CA GLY A 33 -7.50 31.66 -1.86
C GLY A 33 -6.43 30.83 -2.56
N ARG A 34 -6.21 29.60 -2.08
CA ARG A 34 -5.37 28.59 -2.72
C ARG A 34 -6.26 27.57 -3.40
N ARG A 35 -6.01 27.31 -4.69
CA ARG A 35 -6.71 26.23 -5.41
C ARG A 35 -6.06 24.89 -5.04
N ILE A 36 -6.90 23.92 -4.73
CA ILE A 36 -6.52 22.55 -4.40
C ILE A 36 -7.35 21.63 -5.28
N GLU A 37 -6.67 20.80 -6.05
CA GLU A 37 -7.23 19.63 -6.72
C GLU A 37 -6.75 18.41 -5.95
N GLN A 38 -7.64 17.47 -5.62
CA GLN A 38 -7.23 16.28 -4.87
C GLN A 38 -8.07 15.05 -5.22
N TYR A 39 -7.45 13.88 -5.16
CA TYR A 39 -8.13 12.60 -5.29
C TYR A 39 -7.59 11.61 -4.26
N TYR A 40 -8.35 10.54 -4.04
CA TYR A 40 -8.09 9.52 -3.04
C TYR A 40 -7.76 8.19 -3.71
N LEU A 41 -6.79 7.47 -3.16
CA LEU A 41 -6.34 6.15 -3.63
C LEU A 41 -6.76 5.01 -2.69
N ASN A 42 -7.53 5.32 -1.65
CA ASN A 42 -8.04 4.34 -0.70
C ASN A 42 -9.53 4.02 -0.92
N HIS A 43 -9.92 2.78 -0.63
CA HIS A 43 -11.29 2.36 -0.41
C HIS A 43 -11.79 2.81 0.98
N HIS A 44 -13.10 2.91 1.15
CA HIS A 44 -13.72 3.54 2.32
C HIS A 44 -13.58 2.75 3.62
N GLU A 45 -13.37 1.43 3.48
CA GLU A 45 -13.17 0.50 4.60
C GLU A 45 -11.69 0.39 5.01
N GLU A 46 -10.79 1.03 4.27
CA GLU A 46 -9.37 0.97 4.59
C GLU A 46 -9.06 1.76 5.87
N PRO A 47 -8.19 1.24 6.76
CA PRO A 47 -7.76 1.96 7.94
C PRO A 47 -6.81 3.14 7.61
N TYR A 48 -6.44 3.30 6.34
CA TYR A 48 -5.56 4.36 5.84
C TYR A 48 -6.26 5.23 4.80
N GLU A 49 -6.04 6.54 4.87
CA GLU A 49 -6.44 7.51 3.86
C GLU A 49 -5.20 7.92 3.06
N LEU A 50 -5.11 7.53 1.79
CA LEU A 50 -4.05 7.95 0.89
C LEU A 50 -4.64 8.90 -0.14
N ARG A 51 -4.08 10.10 -0.22
CA ARG A 51 -4.52 11.12 -1.17
C ARG A 51 -3.34 11.76 -1.89
N LEU A 52 -3.59 12.20 -3.12
CA LEU A 52 -2.70 13.07 -3.85
C LEU A 52 -3.40 14.40 -4.12
N ARG A 53 -2.63 15.49 -4.00
CA ARG A 53 -3.12 16.86 -4.14
C ARG A 53 -2.22 17.64 -5.07
N LYS A 54 -2.81 18.46 -5.93
CA LYS A 54 -2.13 19.54 -6.63
C LYS A 54 -2.50 20.86 -5.96
N VAL A 55 -1.51 21.50 -5.36
CA VAL A 55 -1.69 22.69 -4.51
C VAL A 55 -0.90 23.86 -5.09
N GLN A 56 -1.52 25.03 -5.12
CA GLN A 56 -0.81 26.26 -5.49
C GLN A 56 -0.07 26.85 -4.28
N LEU A 57 1.26 26.86 -4.33
CA LEU A 57 2.16 27.43 -3.33
C LEU A 57 2.97 28.56 -3.98
N ASP A 58 2.83 29.79 -3.46
CA ASP A 58 3.57 30.98 -3.93
C ASP A 58 3.53 31.20 -5.46
N GLY A 59 2.40 30.87 -6.09
CA GLY A 59 2.19 31.01 -7.53
C GLY A 59 2.65 29.83 -8.38
N VAL A 60 3.28 28.81 -7.78
CA VAL A 60 3.73 27.58 -8.45
C VAL A 60 2.87 26.40 -7.99
N PHE A 61 2.63 25.42 -8.86
CA PHE A 61 1.94 24.18 -8.47
C PHE A 61 2.94 23.18 -7.89
N ALA A 62 2.62 22.65 -6.71
CA ALA A 62 3.27 21.49 -6.11
C ALA A 62 2.30 20.30 -6.10
N HIS A 63 2.84 19.09 -6.21
CA HIS A 63 2.09 17.84 -6.07
C HIS A 63 2.49 17.18 -4.77
N VAL A 64 1.50 16.81 -3.97
CA VAL A 64 1.70 16.41 -2.58
C VAL A 64 0.95 15.11 -2.36
N ALA A 65 1.65 14.09 -1.87
CA ALA A 65 1.04 12.88 -1.39
C ALA A 65 0.90 12.95 0.13
N THR A 66 -0.27 12.58 0.64
CA THR A 66 -0.53 12.47 2.08
C THR A 66 -1.05 11.08 2.40
N LEU A 67 -0.42 10.38 3.34
CA LEU A 67 -0.96 9.17 3.95
C LEU A 67 -1.39 9.48 5.37
N LYS A 68 -2.59 9.04 5.75
CA LYS A 68 -3.10 9.22 7.10
C LYS A 68 -3.66 7.91 7.69
N LYS A 69 -3.55 7.72 9.00
CA LYS A 69 -4.14 6.58 9.73
C LYS A 69 -4.76 7.06 11.05
N GLY A 70 -5.97 6.59 11.34
CA GLY A 70 -6.71 6.94 12.56
C GLY A 70 -7.56 8.22 12.42
N SER A 71 -8.15 8.64 13.54
CA SER A 71 -9.05 9.79 13.63
C SER A 71 -8.55 10.77 14.69
N PRO A 72 -8.86 12.07 14.59
CA PRO A 72 -8.51 13.03 15.63
C PRO A 72 -8.98 12.57 17.02
N PRO A 73 -8.21 12.83 18.10
CA PRO A 73 -6.99 13.65 18.14
C PRO A 73 -5.68 12.89 17.88
N ASP A 74 -5.72 11.55 17.79
CA ASP A 74 -4.54 10.70 17.67
C ASP A 74 -4.49 10.11 16.25
N ARG A 75 -3.87 10.85 15.32
CA ARG A 75 -3.78 10.50 13.89
C ARG A 75 -2.32 10.46 13.45
N LEU A 76 -1.94 9.42 12.74
CA LEU A 76 -0.69 9.40 11.97
C LEU A 76 -0.93 10.15 10.67
N GLU A 77 -0.08 11.13 10.35
CA GLU A 77 -0.10 11.84 9.06
C GLU A 77 1.33 11.98 8.54
N MET A 78 1.53 11.62 7.28
CA MET A 78 2.80 11.73 6.57
C MET A 78 2.55 12.44 5.26
N GLU A 79 3.39 13.41 4.94
CA GLU A 79 3.23 14.24 3.76
C GLU A 79 4.57 14.42 3.03
N THR A 80 4.55 14.28 1.71
CA THR A 80 5.74 14.44 0.88
C THR A 80 5.42 15.06 -0.47
N ILE A 81 6.38 15.78 -1.05
CA ILE A 81 6.27 16.34 -2.39
C ILE A 81 6.67 15.26 -3.40
N VAL A 82 5.73 14.94 -4.29
CA VAL A 82 5.93 14.01 -5.40
C VAL A 82 6.08 14.78 -6.71
N ASN A 83 6.70 14.14 -7.70
CA ASN A 83 6.83 14.71 -9.03
C ASN A 83 5.45 14.76 -9.76
N PRO A 84 5.30 15.65 -10.76
CA PRO A 84 4.04 15.77 -11.51
C PRO A 84 3.61 14.49 -12.24
N ASP A 85 4.56 13.70 -12.73
CA ASP A 85 4.28 12.46 -13.47
C ASP A 85 3.69 11.39 -12.55
N THR A 86 4.12 11.33 -11.28
CA THR A 86 3.53 10.48 -10.25
C THR A 86 2.09 10.90 -9.96
N TYR A 87 1.80 12.21 -9.83
CA TYR A 87 0.42 12.67 -9.70
C TYR A 87 -0.45 12.29 -10.89
N ALA A 88 0.09 12.36 -12.13
CA ALA A 88 -0.65 11.96 -13.32
C ALA A 88 -0.83 10.44 -13.41
N PHE A 89 0.17 9.65 -13.04
CA PHE A 89 0.16 8.19 -13.08
C PHE A 89 -0.90 7.57 -12.14
N TRP A 90 -1.08 8.17 -10.98
CA TRP A 90 -2.08 7.75 -9.99
C TRP A 90 -3.44 8.42 -10.21
N LEU A 91 -3.56 9.35 -11.16
CA LEU A 91 -4.82 9.97 -11.48
C LEU A 91 -5.79 8.89 -12.00
N PRO A 92 -6.94 8.68 -11.36
CA PRO A 92 -7.85 7.62 -11.75
C PRO A 92 -8.40 7.87 -13.16
N GLU A 93 -8.31 6.87 -14.04
CA GLU A 93 -8.71 7.02 -15.45
C GLU A 93 -10.22 7.19 -15.60
N ARG A 94 -11.01 6.50 -14.77
CA ARG A 94 -12.48 6.54 -14.67
C ARG A 94 -12.86 6.12 -13.24
N HIS A 95 -13.93 6.67 -12.66
CA HIS A 95 -14.55 6.27 -11.37
C HIS A 95 -14.05 6.92 -10.05
N THR A 96 -13.17 7.91 -10.05
CA THR A 96 -12.94 8.70 -8.82
C THR A 96 -12.85 10.18 -9.16
N GLU A 97 -13.70 10.99 -8.54
CA GLU A 97 -13.70 12.42 -8.82
C GLU A 97 -12.50 13.12 -8.19
N VAL A 98 -11.88 13.99 -8.97
CA VAL A 98 -10.92 14.96 -8.46
C VAL A 98 -11.71 16.06 -7.76
N LEU A 99 -11.69 16.05 -6.43
CA LEU A 99 -12.30 17.09 -5.61
C LEU A 99 -11.56 18.41 -5.84
N GLN A 100 -12.29 19.43 -6.27
CA GLN A 100 -11.76 20.77 -6.48
C GLN A 100 -12.28 21.72 -5.41
N LYS A 101 -11.36 22.36 -4.68
CA LYS A 101 -11.71 23.36 -3.66
C LYS A 101 -10.80 24.57 -3.69
N THR A 102 -11.31 25.67 -3.15
CA THR A 102 -10.51 26.85 -2.79
C THR A 102 -10.41 26.92 -1.28
N ARG A 103 -9.19 26.90 -0.75
CA ARG A 103 -8.90 27.06 0.68
C ARG A 103 -8.45 28.47 0.98
N LYS A 104 -9.08 29.12 1.96
CA LYS A 104 -8.65 30.39 2.55
C LYS A 104 -8.29 30.15 4.01
N THR A 105 -7.21 30.75 4.50
CA THR A 105 -6.69 30.47 5.83
C THR A 105 -6.54 31.74 6.66
N LEU A 106 -6.97 31.67 7.92
CA LEU A 106 -6.73 32.68 8.95
C LEU A 106 -5.86 32.05 10.05
N ALA A 107 -4.63 32.52 10.17
CA ALA A 107 -3.66 31.95 11.12
C ALA A 107 -3.82 32.52 12.54
N PHE A 108 -3.56 31.67 13.54
CA PHE A 108 -3.44 32.00 14.95
C PHE A 108 -2.09 31.53 15.48
N ALA A 109 -1.78 31.85 16.74
CA ALA A 109 -0.49 31.47 17.35
C ALA A 109 -0.28 29.95 17.48
N ALA A 110 -1.36 29.18 17.66
CA ALA A 110 -1.32 27.73 17.92
C ALA A 110 -2.11 26.91 16.88
N GLY A 111 -2.37 27.47 15.70
CA GLY A 111 -3.12 26.79 14.65
C GLY A 111 -3.73 27.76 13.63
N HIS A 112 -4.78 27.33 12.93
CA HIS A 112 -5.48 28.17 11.96
C HIS A 112 -6.94 27.76 11.76
N TRP A 113 -7.72 28.67 11.16
CA TRP A 113 -8.98 28.32 10.49
C TRP A 113 -8.75 28.20 9.00
N ALA A 114 -9.36 27.21 8.36
CA ALA A 114 -9.38 27.00 6.93
C ALA A 114 -10.82 26.96 6.40
N LEU A 115 -11.20 27.97 5.63
CA LEU A 115 -12.45 27.99 4.88
C LEU A 115 -12.25 27.29 3.52
N ASP A 116 -12.87 26.13 3.38
CA ASP A 116 -12.89 25.35 2.15
C ASP A 116 -14.21 25.56 1.42
N SER A 117 -14.12 26.07 0.19
CA SER A 117 -15.25 26.20 -0.73
C SER A 117 -15.09 25.22 -1.89
N PHE A 118 -16.01 24.27 -2.00
CA PHE A 118 -15.96 23.19 -2.98
C PHE A 118 -16.67 23.59 -4.28
N ALA A 119 -16.04 23.34 -5.42
CA ALA A 119 -16.55 23.80 -6.72
C ALA A 119 -17.91 23.18 -7.10
N HIS A 120 -18.21 21.97 -6.64
CA HIS A 120 -19.35 21.16 -7.12
C HIS A 120 -20.40 20.83 -6.05
N LEU A 121 -20.14 21.13 -4.77
CA LEU A 121 -21.00 20.70 -3.66
C LEU A 121 -21.99 21.78 -3.20
N GLY A 122 -21.84 23.02 -3.68
CA GLY A 122 -22.75 24.12 -3.35
C GLY A 122 -22.72 24.59 -1.90
N PHE A 123 -21.78 24.08 -1.08
CA PHE A 123 -21.54 24.48 0.30
C PHE A 123 -20.05 24.65 0.59
N SER A 124 -19.77 25.24 1.75
CA SER A 124 -18.42 25.44 2.29
C SER A 124 -18.29 24.85 3.69
N ILE A 125 -17.07 24.47 4.06
CA ILE A 125 -16.73 23.97 5.39
C ILE A 125 -15.65 24.88 5.98
N VAL A 126 -15.72 25.14 7.28
CA VAL A 126 -14.60 25.70 8.04
C VAL A 126 -13.97 24.60 8.88
N GLU A 127 -12.68 24.36 8.67
CA GLU A 127 -11.86 23.49 9.50
C GLU A 127 -11.08 24.37 10.49
N ALA A 128 -11.13 24.05 11.77
CA ALA A 128 -10.29 24.65 12.79
C ALA A 128 -9.24 23.62 13.20
N GLU A 129 -7.98 23.91 12.91
CA GLU A 129 -6.83 23.03 13.11
C GLU A 129 -5.91 23.63 14.20
N GLY A 130 -5.62 22.87 15.25
CA GLY A 130 -4.79 23.28 16.40
C GLY A 130 -5.58 23.81 17.60
N ASP A 131 -4.87 24.37 18.58
CA ASP A 131 -5.49 24.96 19.77
C ASP A 131 -5.90 26.41 19.50
N VAL A 132 -6.98 26.54 18.73
CA VAL A 132 -7.50 27.83 18.25
C VAL A 132 -8.90 28.08 18.82
N PRO A 133 -9.36 29.35 18.88
CA PRO A 133 -10.76 29.64 19.17
C PRO A 133 -11.66 28.86 18.22
N LEU A 134 -12.75 28.28 18.71
CA LEU A 134 -13.69 27.56 17.85
C LEU A 134 -14.66 28.54 17.19
N PRO A 135 -14.97 28.38 15.89
CA PRO A 135 -16.03 29.13 15.23
C PRO A 135 -17.35 29.03 16.00
N ASP A 136 -18.02 30.16 16.23
CA ASP A 136 -19.35 30.20 16.85
C ASP A 136 -20.48 30.12 15.79
N PHE A 137 -20.11 29.98 14.51
CA PHE A 137 -20.97 29.92 13.33
C PHE A 137 -20.80 28.59 12.58
N GLY A 138 -21.80 28.26 11.75
CA GLY A 138 -21.87 26.95 11.10
C GLY A 138 -22.33 25.84 12.03
N ARG A 139 -22.67 24.70 11.44
CA ARG A 139 -23.07 23.48 12.16
C ARG A 139 -21.84 22.59 12.36
N ASP A 140 -21.51 22.26 13.60
CA ASP A 140 -20.47 21.27 13.90
C ASP A 140 -20.83 19.93 13.25
N VAL A 141 -19.94 19.44 12.39
CA VAL A 141 -20.00 18.17 11.66
C VAL A 141 -18.72 17.37 11.86
N THR A 142 -17.93 17.69 12.90
CA THR A 142 -16.63 17.05 13.17
C THR A 142 -16.72 15.52 13.17
N ASP A 143 -17.73 14.97 13.84
CA ASP A 143 -17.92 13.53 13.99
C ASP A 143 -18.83 12.92 12.90
N ASP A 144 -19.29 13.72 11.94
CA ASP A 144 -20.16 13.27 10.85
C ASP A 144 -19.30 12.86 9.64
N THR A 145 -19.12 11.55 9.49
CA THR A 145 -18.25 10.97 8.47
C THR A 145 -18.61 11.38 7.04
N ARG A 146 -19.87 11.77 6.78
CA ARG A 146 -20.35 12.26 5.48
C ARG A 146 -19.67 13.55 5.04
N PHE A 147 -19.15 14.34 5.98
CA PHE A 147 -18.46 15.61 5.72
C PHE A 147 -16.93 15.48 5.78
N THR A 148 -16.42 14.25 5.74
CA THR A 148 -15.00 14.01 5.49
C THR A 148 -14.68 14.32 4.03
N ASN A 149 -13.51 14.91 3.76
CA ASN A 149 -13.07 15.20 2.40
C ASN A 149 -13.07 13.95 1.49
N TYR A 150 -12.85 12.76 2.07
CA TYR A 150 -13.00 11.48 1.40
C TYR A 150 -14.44 11.24 0.94
N GLN A 151 -15.42 11.24 1.86
CA GLN A 151 -16.83 11.01 1.51
C GLN A 151 -17.36 12.07 0.54
N LEU A 152 -16.92 13.33 0.69
CA LEU A 152 -17.25 14.40 -0.25
C LEU A 152 -16.75 14.14 -1.67
N ALA A 153 -15.61 13.46 -1.84
CA ALA A 153 -15.11 13.03 -3.14
C ALA A 153 -15.88 11.82 -3.72
N GLN A 154 -16.55 11.03 -2.87
CA GLN A 154 -17.33 9.85 -3.27
C GLN A 154 -18.81 10.13 -3.57
N MET A 155 -19.36 11.27 -3.13
CA MET A 155 -20.79 11.60 -3.20
C MET A 155 -21.38 11.71 -4.64
N ASN A 156 -20.62 11.44 -5.71
CA ASN A 156 -21.10 11.38 -7.09
C ASN A 156 -21.07 9.97 -7.74
N ASP A 157 -20.49 8.95 -7.09
CA ASP A 157 -20.12 7.66 -7.73
C ASP A 157 -21.25 6.61 -7.82
N ALA A 158 -22.48 6.92 -7.41
CA ALA A 158 -23.56 5.93 -7.35
C ALA A 158 -24.14 5.48 -8.73
N MET A 159 -23.48 5.71 -9.88
CA MET A 159 -24.16 5.58 -11.18
C MET A 159 -23.46 4.91 -12.38
N THR A 160 -22.19 4.46 -12.36
CA THR A 160 -21.63 3.88 -13.60
C THR A 160 -20.62 2.77 -13.38
N GLY A 161 -21.08 1.51 -13.35
CA GLY A 161 -20.25 0.32 -13.56
C GLY A 161 -20.33 -0.15 -15.01
N HIS A 162 -19.21 -0.66 -15.58
CA HIS A 162 -19.14 -1.63 -16.68
C HIS A 162 -17.68 -2.15 -16.78
N MET A 163 -17.48 -3.47 -16.74
CA MET A 163 -16.22 -4.18 -17.02
C MET A 163 -16.33 -4.98 -18.34
N PRO A 164 -15.22 -5.26 -19.05
CA PRO A 164 -15.23 -5.92 -20.36
C PRO A 164 -15.36 -7.46 -20.32
N ASP A 165 -16.13 -8.00 -21.29
CA ASP A 165 -16.72 -9.35 -21.36
C ASP A 165 -15.77 -10.57 -21.60
N SER A 166 -14.44 -10.43 -21.52
CA SER A 166 -13.52 -11.52 -21.87
C SER A 166 -12.43 -11.84 -20.85
N TRP A 167 -12.62 -11.46 -19.60
CA TRP A 167 -11.77 -11.88 -18.49
C TRP A 167 -12.46 -13.01 -17.72
N VAL A 168 -11.76 -14.14 -17.57
CA VAL A 168 -12.18 -15.15 -16.59
C VAL A 168 -11.64 -14.65 -15.27
N GLU A 169 -12.53 -14.18 -14.39
CA GLU A 169 -12.12 -13.75 -13.06
C GLU A 169 -11.58 -14.97 -12.30
N PRO A 170 -10.37 -14.86 -11.73
CA PRO A 170 -9.88 -15.86 -10.81
C PRO A 170 -10.83 -15.96 -9.61
N GLU A 171 -10.91 -17.15 -9.02
CA GLU A 171 -11.77 -17.39 -7.87
C GLU A 171 -11.30 -16.55 -6.68
N GLU A 172 -12.21 -15.86 -6.02
CA GLU A 172 -11.91 -14.99 -4.88
C GLU A 172 -12.17 -15.73 -3.56
N ALA A 173 -11.28 -15.55 -2.59
CA ALA A 173 -11.52 -15.97 -1.21
C ALA A 173 -11.07 -14.94 -0.19
N THR A 174 -11.80 -14.91 0.93
CA THR A 174 -11.46 -14.12 2.14
C THR A 174 -11.37 -15.01 3.38
N ASP A 175 -11.95 -16.21 3.38
CA ASP A 175 -11.95 -17.13 4.52
C ASP A 175 -10.73 -18.08 4.49
N MET A 176 -9.83 -17.92 5.46
CA MET A 176 -8.67 -18.78 5.67
C MET A 176 -9.06 -20.27 5.85
N ARG A 177 -10.24 -20.57 6.41
CA ARG A 177 -10.72 -21.96 6.56
C ARG A 177 -11.00 -22.61 5.21
N GLU A 178 -11.62 -21.87 4.29
CA GLU A 178 -11.90 -22.34 2.94
C GLU A 178 -10.60 -22.56 2.16
N LEU A 179 -9.68 -21.60 2.24
CA LEU A 179 -8.36 -21.72 1.61
C LEU A 179 -7.60 -22.96 2.08
N ARG A 180 -7.57 -23.22 3.40
CA ARG A 180 -6.96 -24.43 3.97
C ARG A 180 -7.63 -25.71 3.49
N ALA A 181 -8.97 -25.75 3.47
CA ALA A 181 -9.71 -26.92 3.02
C ALA A 181 -9.40 -27.24 1.55
N ARG A 182 -9.25 -26.21 0.72
CA ARG A 182 -8.90 -26.34 -0.70
C ARG A 182 -7.48 -26.86 -0.91
N ILE A 183 -6.50 -26.28 -0.21
CA ILE A 183 -5.10 -26.75 -0.26
C ILE A 183 -5.02 -28.21 0.17
N GLU A 184 -5.69 -28.60 1.26
CA GLU A 184 -5.69 -29.99 1.72
C GLU A 184 -6.36 -30.95 0.73
N HIS A 185 -7.43 -30.50 0.06
CA HIS A 185 -8.09 -31.28 -0.99
C HIS A 185 -7.17 -31.56 -2.18
N ILE A 186 -6.40 -30.57 -2.61
CA ILE A 186 -5.42 -30.73 -3.70
C ILE A 186 -4.27 -31.62 -3.22
N ARG A 187 -3.74 -31.36 -2.02
CA ARG A 187 -2.66 -32.15 -1.40
C ARG A 187 -2.99 -33.64 -1.35
N GLN A 188 -4.24 -34.01 -1.05
CA GLN A 188 -4.68 -35.42 -1.03
C GLN A 188 -4.62 -36.12 -2.39
N LYS A 189 -4.63 -35.36 -3.48
CA LYS A 189 -4.56 -35.88 -4.86
C LYS A 189 -3.15 -35.80 -5.44
N THR A 190 -2.22 -35.12 -4.77
CA THR A 190 -0.83 -34.99 -5.21
C THR A 190 0.04 -36.06 -4.55
N PRO A 191 0.62 -37.01 -5.33
CA PRO A 191 1.35 -38.17 -4.79
C PRO A 191 2.81 -37.86 -4.41
N ARG A 192 3.26 -36.63 -4.66
CA ARG A 192 4.61 -36.09 -4.37
C ARG A 192 4.46 -34.85 -3.47
N PRO A 193 5.55 -34.27 -2.92
CA PRO A 193 5.49 -32.97 -2.26
C PRO A 193 4.73 -31.95 -3.12
N MET A 194 3.65 -31.41 -2.57
CA MET A 194 2.82 -30.40 -3.23
C MET A 194 3.53 -29.06 -3.15
N ILE A 195 3.58 -28.29 -4.23
CA ILE A 195 4.15 -26.95 -4.22
C ILE A 195 3.04 -25.91 -4.38
N VAL A 196 2.98 -24.96 -3.44
CA VAL A 196 2.04 -23.84 -3.45
C VAL A 196 2.81 -22.53 -3.65
N GLY A 197 2.51 -21.82 -4.74
CA GLY A 197 3.02 -20.46 -4.98
C GLY A 197 2.11 -19.41 -4.32
N ILE A 198 2.69 -18.45 -3.59
CA ILE A 198 1.97 -17.35 -2.95
C ILE A 198 2.62 -16.03 -3.38
N ALA A 199 2.08 -15.40 -4.41
CA ALA A 199 2.47 -14.04 -4.78
C ALA A 199 1.61 -13.01 -4.09
N GLY A 200 2.01 -11.75 -4.21
CA GLY A 200 1.23 -10.61 -3.77
C GLY A 200 2.11 -9.39 -3.65
N ASP A 201 1.49 -8.22 -3.78
CA ASP A 201 2.15 -6.94 -3.63
C ASP A 201 2.98 -6.85 -2.34
N THR A 202 3.94 -5.94 -2.31
CA THR A 202 4.63 -5.60 -1.06
C THR A 202 3.61 -5.18 0.01
N ALA A 203 3.82 -5.66 1.24
CA ALA A 203 2.92 -5.45 2.38
C ALA A 203 1.44 -5.88 2.18
N SER A 204 1.14 -6.76 1.21
CA SER A 204 -0.16 -7.42 1.05
C SER A 204 -0.48 -8.45 2.14
N GLY A 205 0.49 -8.87 2.96
CA GLY A 205 0.28 -9.90 3.98
C GLY A 205 0.60 -11.33 3.52
N LYS A 206 1.14 -11.53 2.31
CA LYS A 206 1.54 -12.86 1.80
C LYS A 206 2.36 -13.72 2.78
N THR A 207 3.34 -13.13 3.47
CA THR A 207 4.18 -13.87 4.44
C THR A 207 3.36 -14.29 5.67
N THR A 208 2.38 -13.49 6.09
CA THR A 208 1.45 -13.84 7.17
C THR A 208 0.56 -15.01 6.73
N ILE A 209 -0.02 -14.92 5.53
CA ILE A 209 -0.83 -16.00 4.94
C ILE A 209 -0.01 -17.29 4.81
N ALA A 210 1.22 -17.22 4.29
CA ALA A 210 2.10 -18.39 4.18
C ALA A 210 2.38 -19.04 5.54
N ARG A 211 2.69 -18.25 6.58
CA ARG A 211 2.90 -18.75 7.95
C ARG A 211 1.65 -19.38 8.53
N GLU A 212 0.49 -18.77 8.31
CA GLU A 212 -0.77 -19.34 8.74
C GLU A 212 -1.04 -20.68 8.06
N LEU A 213 -0.85 -20.76 6.74
CA LEU A 213 -1.04 -21.98 5.96
C LEU A 213 -0.10 -23.12 6.39
N VAL A 214 1.14 -22.79 6.76
CA VAL A 214 2.12 -23.77 7.26
C VAL A 214 1.82 -24.27 8.67
N ALA A 215 1.24 -23.43 9.54
CA ALA A 215 1.09 -23.73 10.96
C ALA A 215 0.51 -25.13 11.30
N PRO A 216 -0.51 -25.68 10.61
CA PRO A 216 -1.06 -27.01 10.91
C PRO A 216 -0.11 -28.17 10.55
N TYR A 217 0.85 -27.94 9.66
CA TYR A 217 1.80 -28.96 9.23
C TYR A 217 3.00 -29.08 10.17
N GLY A 218 3.26 -28.04 10.98
CA GLY A 218 4.45 -27.96 11.84
C GLY A 218 5.72 -28.05 11.01
N ASP A 219 6.66 -28.89 11.43
CA ASP A 219 7.94 -29.09 10.72
C ASP A 219 7.80 -29.89 9.40
N ARG A 220 6.59 -30.34 9.07
CA ARG A 220 6.29 -31.08 7.83
C ARG A 220 5.90 -30.17 6.66
N ALA A 221 6.21 -28.88 6.76
CA ALA A 221 6.04 -27.95 5.66
C ALA A 221 7.17 -26.93 5.67
N VAL A 222 7.58 -26.49 4.49
CA VAL A 222 8.67 -25.52 4.31
C VAL A 222 8.13 -24.27 3.63
N ILE A 223 8.63 -23.10 4.04
CA ILE A 223 8.46 -21.84 3.32
C ILE A 223 9.81 -21.45 2.70
N LEU A 224 9.82 -21.33 1.37
CA LEU A 224 10.86 -20.65 0.62
C LEU A 224 10.42 -19.21 0.38
N SER A 225 11.07 -18.27 1.04
CA SER A 225 10.84 -16.84 0.81
C SER A 225 11.72 -16.36 -0.34
N GLN A 226 11.17 -15.65 -1.31
CA GLN A 226 11.96 -15.01 -2.37
C GLN A 226 12.93 -13.97 -1.81
N ASP A 227 12.65 -13.39 -0.64
CA ASP A 227 13.51 -12.41 0.00
C ASP A 227 14.91 -12.99 0.27
N ASP A 228 15.02 -14.31 0.51
CA ASP A 228 16.31 -14.99 0.69
C ASP A 228 17.14 -15.05 -0.61
N TYR A 229 16.51 -14.88 -1.77
CA TYR A 229 17.10 -15.06 -3.10
C TYR A 229 17.38 -13.72 -3.82
N TYR A 230 17.32 -12.60 -3.11
CA TYR A 230 17.82 -11.34 -3.66
C TYR A 230 19.32 -11.43 -3.95
N ARG A 231 19.71 -11.01 -5.16
CA ARG A 231 21.12 -10.95 -5.61
C ARG A 231 21.94 -9.96 -4.78
N GLY A 232 21.28 -8.91 -4.27
CA GLY A 232 21.90 -7.87 -3.47
C GLY A 232 22.62 -6.78 -4.27
N VAL A 233 22.93 -5.66 -3.60
CA VAL A 233 23.55 -4.49 -4.21
C VAL A 233 24.90 -4.82 -4.84
N THR A 234 25.71 -5.62 -4.15
CA THR A 234 27.06 -5.97 -4.61
C THR A 234 26.98 -6.71 -5.95
N LYS A 235 26.14 -7.75 -6.04
CA LYS A 235 26.04 -8.54 -7.27
C LYS A 235 25.45 -7.74 -8.43
N MET A 236 24.46 -6.89 -8.15
CA MET A 236 23.84 -6.07 -9.19
C MET A 236 24.84 -5.05 -9.76
N ARG A 237 25.68 -4.43 -8.93
CA ARG A 237 26.74 -3.52 -9.39
C ARG A 237 27.83 -4.23 -10.19
N GLU A 238 28.21 -5.46 -9.83
CA GLU A 238 29.11 -6.27 -10.66
C GLU A 238 28.53 -6.51 -12.07
N MET A 239 27.21 -6.68 -12.19
CA MET A 239 26.55 -6.99 -13.46
C MET A 239 26.32 -5.74 -14.33
N PHE A 240 26.02 -4.60 -13.72
CA PHE A 240 25.54 -3.40 -14.43
C PHE A 240 26.42 -2.15 -14.25
N GLY A 241 27.45 -2.21 -13.40
CA GLY A 241 28.37 -1.12 -13.09
C GLY A 241 28.21 -0.55 -11.67
N ASP A 242 29.27 0.07 -11.14
CA ASP A 242 29.34 0.56 -9.76
C ASP A 242 28.27 1.63 -9.43
N ASP A 243 27.89 2.45 -10.40
CA ASP A 243 26.88 3.51 -10.25
C ASP A 243 25.43 2.99 -10.39
N TYR A 244 25.23 1.69 -10.60
CA TYR A 244 23.89 1.11 -10.74
C TYR A 244 23.10 1.23 -9.43
N VAL A 245 21.91 1.82 -9.52
CA VAL A 245 20.94 1.91 -8.43
C VAL A 245 19.96 0.74 -8.56
N VAL A 246 20.00 -0.15 -7.57
CA VAL A 246 19.16 -1.37 -7.60
C VAL A 246 17.71 -1.02 -7.33
N ASN A 247 16.83 -1.46 -8.21
CA ASN A 247 15.40 -1.50 -7.97
C ASN A 247 15.00 -2.92 -7.56
N PHE A 248 14.71 -3.12 -6.27
CA PHE A 248 14.37 -4.44 -5.71
C PHE A 248 12.97 -4.94 -6.10
N GLU A 249 12.16 -4.10 -6.74
CA GLU A 249 10.86 -4.49 -7.30
C GLU A 249 10.99 -5.11 -8.70
N GLU A 250 12.16 -5.05 -9.33
CA GLU A 250 12.41 -5.68 -10.63
C GLU A 250 12.76 -7.17 -10.47
N PRO A 251 12.23 -8.08 -11.32
CA PRO A 251 12.58 -9.50 -11.28
C PRO A 251 14.09 -9.78 -11.39
N ILE A 252 14.83 -8.88 -12.05
CA ILE A 252 16.29 -9.00 -12.19
C ILE A 252 17.05 -8.81 -10.87
N ALA A 253 16.40 -8.33 -9.81
CA ALA A 253 16.99 -8.31 -8.48
C ALA A 253 17.00 -9.71 -7.82
N LEU A 254 16.20 -10.67 -8.30
CA LEU A 254 16.03 -12.00 -7.71
C LEU A 254 16.75 -13.10 -8.51
N ASP A 255 17.43 -14.01 -7.81
CA ASP A 255 17.93 -15.25 -8.39
C ASP A 255 16.84 -16.34 -8.48
N SER A 256 15.82 -16.07 -9.32
CA SER A 256 14.70 -16.99 -9.53
C SER A 256 15.11 -18.34 -10.12
N HIS A 257 16.29 -18.43 -10.75
CA HIS A 257 16.82 -19.71 -11.24
C HIS A 257 17.35 -20.57 -10.11
N LEU A 258 18.07 -19.99 -9.14
CA LEU A 258 18.48 -20.70 -7.94
C LEU A 258 17.25 -21.16 -7.13
N LEU A 259 16.25 -20.30 -6.99
CA LEU A 259 14.99 -20.68 -6.32
C LEU A 259 14.27 -21.82 -7.06
N ALA A 260 14.16 -21.75 -8.39
CA ALA A 260 13.58 -22.84 -9.19
C ALA A 260 14.33 -24.16 -9.00
N GLN A 261 15.67 -24.11 -8.97
CA GLN A 261 16.49 -25.28 -8.70
C GLN A 261 16.22 -25.86 -7.31
N HIS A 262 16.15 -25.01 -6.27
CA HIS A 262 15.84 -25.47 -4.92
C HIS A 262 14.43 -26.06 -4.80
N ILE A 263 13.45 -25.49 -5.50
CA ILE A 263 12.09 -26.05 -5.57
C ILE A 263 12.13 -27.46 -6.17
N ALA A 264 12.85 -27.64 -7.28
CA ALA A 264 12.99 -28.94 -7.94
C ALA A 264 13.67 -29.97 -7.04
N ASP A 265 14.78 -29.59 -6.39
CA ASP A 265 15.53 -30.46 -5.49
C ASP A 265 14.68 -30.88 -4.28
N LEU A 266 13.96 -29.95 -3.66
CA LEU A 266 13.08 -30.26 -2.53
C LEU A 266 11.90 -31.16 -2.92
N GLN A 267 11.33 -30.99 -4.11
CA GLN A 267 10.29 -31.87 -4.62
C GLN A 267 10.80 -33.30 -4.86
N GLU A 268 12.08 -33.45 -5.17
CA GLU A 268 12.77 -34.74 -5.27
C GLU A 268 13.33 -35.23 -3.93
N GLU A 269 12.90 -34.63 -2.81
CA GLU A 269 13.33 -34.96 -1.44
C GLU A 269 14.85 -34.83 -1.23
N LYS A 270 15.50 -33.89 -1.94
CA LYS A 270 16.91 -33.55 -1.76
C LYS A 270 17.07 -32.30 -0.89
N PRO A 271 17.99 -32.31 0.10
CA PRO A 271 18.24 -31.14 0.92
C PRO A 271 18.88 -30.01 0.10
N VAL A 272 18.52 -28.77 0.43
CA VAL A 272 19.06 -27.56 -0.22
C VAL A 272 19.73 -26.64 0.79
N SER A 273 20.70 -25.84 0.32
CA SER A 273 21.34 -24.79 1.12
C SER A 273 20.75 -23.44 0.76
N ARG A 274 19.72 -23.02 1.51
CA ARG A 274 19.06 -21.73 1.27
C ARG A 274 19.97 -20.59 1.73
N PRO A 275 20.25 -19.57 0.88
CA PRO A 275 20.98 -18.38 1.31
C PRO A 275 20.23 -17.62 2.42
N THR A 276 20.95 -16.83 3.19
CA THR A 276 20.38 -15.90 4.18
C THR A 276 20.60 -14.48 3.71
N TYR A 277 19.53 -13.73 3.51
CA TYR A 277 19.59 -12.34 3.05
C TYR A 277 19.42 -11.35 4.20
N SER A 278 20.20 -10.26 4.18
CA SER A 278 20.07 -9.18 5.16
C SER A 278 19.56 -7.91 4.50
N MET A 279 18.36 -7.50 4.90
CA MET A 279 17.75 -6.24 4.49
C MET A 279 18.51 -5.01 4.99
N GLU A 280 19.28 -5.15 6.08
CA GLU A 280 20.08 -4.05 6.66
C GLU A 280 21.24 -3.65 5.75
N ILE A 281 21.98 -4.64 5.24
CA ILE A 281 23.09 -4.40 4.30
C ILE A 281 22.65 -4.48 2.84
N SER A 282 21.40 -4.90 2.58
CA SER A 282 20.84 -5.11 1.24
C SER A 282 21.66 -6.09 0.38
N ASP A 283 22.23 -7.12 1.00
CA ASP A 283 23.06 -8.15 0.37
C ASP A 283 22.89 -9.51 1.07
N PRO A 284 23.17 -10.63 0.35
CA PRO A 284 23.34 -11.93 0.98
C PRO A 284 24.43 -11.88 2.05
N THR A 285 24.17 -12.49 3.20
CA THR A 285 25.11 -12.53 4.33
C THR A 285 26.32 -13.45 4.09
N GLY A 286 26.22 -14.34 3.10
CA GLY A 286 27.15 -15.45 2.89
C GLY A 286 26.87 -16.67 3.76
N GLU A 287 25.89 -16.59 4.67
CA GLU A 287 25.42 -17.71 5.48
C GLU A 287 24.31 -18.48 4.75
N TYR A 288 24.26 -19.79 5.01
CA TYR A 288 23.28 -20.69 4.40
C TYR A 288 22.59 -21.53 5.47
N THR A 289 21.28 -21.70 5.31
CA THR A 289 20.46 -22.60 6.13
C THR A 289 20.13 -23.85 5.34
N THR A 290 20.46 -25.03 5.87
CA THR A 290 20.04 -26.29 5.26
C THR A 290 18.55 -26.52 5.47
N ILE A 291 17.83 -26.84 4.39
CA ILE A 291 16.44 -27.28 4.43
C ILE A 291 16.44 -28.75 4.04
N ASP A 292 15.94 -29.59 4.95
CA ASP A 292 15.75 -31.02 4.73
C ASP A 292 14.26 -31.27 4.39
N PRO A 293 13.94 -31.71 3.17
CA PRO A 293 12.55 -32.00 2.78
C PRO A 293 12.03 -33.34 3.30
N SER A 294 12.82 -34.11 4.05
CA SER A 294 12.39 -35.42 4.58
C SER A 294 11.04 -35.30 5.29
N ASP A 295 10.06 -36.09 4.85
CA ASP A 295 8.67 -36.06 5.35
C ASP A 295 7.92 -34.73 5.17
N THR A 296 8.31 -33.91 4.18
CA THR A 296 7.64 -32.64 3.80
C THR A 296 6.57 -32.85 2.71
N PRO A 297 5.29 -33.08 3.04
CA PRO A 297 4.20 -33.20 2.07
C PRO A 297 3.89 -31.93 1.28
N ILE A 298 4.33 -30.75 1.73
CA ILE A 298 3.99 -29.48 1.12
C ILE A 298 5.10 -28.42 1.26
N ILE A 299 5.37 -27.71 0.16
CA ILE A 299 6.36 -26.65 0.04
C ILE A 299 5.61 -25.38 -0.38
N PHE A 300 5.77 -24.31 0.38
CA PHE A 300 5.24 -22.99 0.05
C PHE A 300 6.37 -22.12 -0.49
N VAL A 301 6.10 -21.41 -1.58
CA VAL A 301 7.01 -20.43 -2.16
C VAL A 301 6.31 -19.09 -2.14
N GLU A 302 6.84 -18.13 -1.40
CA GLU A 302 6.22 -16.81 -1.24
C GLU A 302 7.15 -15.68 -1.65
N GLY A 303 6.58 -14.62 -2.22
CA GLY A 303 7.36 -13.47 -2.66
C GLY A 303 6.62 -12.54 -3.60
N ILE A 304 7.17 -11.36 -3.86
CA ILE A 304 6.53 -10.39 -4.77
C ILE A 304 6.48 -10.90 -6.22
N HIS A 305 7.40 -11.77 -6.63
CA HIS A 305 7.48 -12.34 -7.97
C HIS A 305 7.30 -13.86 -7.95
N ALA A 306 6.60 -14.41 -6.95
CA ALA A 306 6.50 -15.86 -6.79
C ALA A 306 5.81 -16.52 -7.99
N LEU A 307 4.83 -15.87 -8.62
CA LEU A 307 4.12 -16.40 -9.79
C LEU A 307 4.72 -15.93 -11.13
N ASP A 308 5.99 -15.53 -11.14
CA ASP A 308 6.69 -15.24 -12.39
C ASP A 308 6.86 -16.51 -13.24
N PRO A 309 6.97 -16.38 -14.58
CA PRO A 309 7.02 -17.54 -15.49
C PRO A 309 8.12 -18.56 -15.18
N VAL A 310 9.24 -18.12 -14.60
CA VAL A 310 10.36 -19.00 -14.20
C VAL A 310 9.94 -19.99 -13.11
N LEU A 311 8.99 -19.61 -12.25
CA LEU A 311 8.57 -20.37 -11.08
C LEU A 311 7.18 -20.99 -11.25
N ALA A 312 6.27 -20.30 -11.94
CA ALA A 312 4.86 -20.68 -12.06
C ALA A 312 4.63 -22.12 -12.57
N GLY A 313 5.52 -22.63 -13.43
CA GLY A 313 5.44 -23.99 -13.95
C GLY A 313 5.68 -25.11 -12.93
N TRP A 314 6.19 -24.78 -11.74
CA TRP A 314 6.45 -25.75 -10.67
C TRP A 314 5.26 -25.94 -9.72
N TYR A 315 4.28 -25.05 -9.73
CA TYR A 315 3.23 -25.03 -8.73
C TYR A 315 2.07 -25.97 -9.05
N ASP A 316 1.60 -26.67 -8.03
CA ASP A 316 0.35 -27.45 -8.07
C ASP A 316 -0.87 -26.57 -7.77
N TYR A 317 -0.63 -25.45 -7.07
CA TYR A 317 -1.64 -24.45 -6.76
C TYR A 317 -0.98 -23.09 -6.53
N SER A 318 -1.65 -22.02 -6.96
CA SER A 318 -1.12 -20.67 -6.91
C SER A 318 -2.13 -19.69 -6.34
N ILE A 319 -1.65 -18.81 -5.45
CA ILE A 319 -2.45 -17.82 -4.73
C ILE A 319 -1.82 -16.45 -4.98
N PHE A 320 -2.65 -15.46 -5.30
CA PHE A 320 -2.24 -14.07 -5.26
C PHE A 320 -2.92 -13.37 -4.09
N VAL A 321 -2.13 -12.87 -3.14
CA VAL A 321 -2.62 -12.12 -1.99
C VAL A 321 -2.77 -10.65 -2.39
N ASN A 322 -4.00 -10.20 -2.46
CA ASN A 322 -4.36 -8.86 -2.88
C ASN A 322 -4.73 -8.00 -1.65
N ALA A 323 -4.21 -6.78 -1.61
CA ALA A 323 -4.60 -5.79 -0.62
C ALA A 323 -4.67 -4.42 -1.28
N PRO A 324 -5.60 -3.55 -0.86
CA PRO A 324 -5.70 -2.20 -1.40
C PRO A 324 -4.42 -1.36 -1.18
N LEU A 325 -4.15 -0.42 -2.09
CA LEU A 325 -2.89 0.34 -2.11
C LEU A 325 -2.61 1.08 -0.81
N ALA A 326 -3.57 1.85 -0.29
CA ALA A 326 -3.32 2.68 0.89
C ALA A 326 -2.98 1.83 2.11
N THR A 327 -3.64 0.68 2.26
CA THR A 327 -3.35 -0.34 3.25
C THR A 327 -1.95 -0.91 3.09
N ARG A 328 -1.51 -1.24 1.88
CA ARG A 328 -0.16 -1.75 1.63
C ARG A 328 0.91 -0.72 1.93
N VAL A 329 0.77 0.50 1.41
CA VAL A 329 1.69 1.62 1.66
C VAL A 329 1.77 1.90 3.16
N GLY A 330 0.62 1.94 3.85
CA GLY A 330 0.56 2.14 5.29
C GLY A 330 1.20 1.02 6.11
N ARG A 331 0.90 -0.24 5.81
CA ARG A 331 1.52 -1.41 6.46
C ARG A 331 3.05 -1.41 6.24
N ARG A 332 3.51 -1.05 5.04
CA ARG A 332 4.94 -0.98 4.70
C ARG A 332 5.65 0.10 5.52
N LEU A 333 5.09 1.30 5.58
CA LEU A 333 5.66 2.40 6.36
C LEU A 333 5.75 2.07 7.84
N GLU A 334 4.67 1.52 8.42
CA GLU A 334 4.67 1.14 9.84
C GLU A 334 5.71 0.06 10.15
N ARG A 335 5.85 -0.94 9.27
CA ARG A 335 6.89 -1.97 9.40
C ARG A 335 8.28 -1.36 9.34
N ASP A 336 8.55 -0.51 8.36
CA ASP A 336 9.88 0.06 8.15
C ASP A 336 10.30 0.99 9.30
N LEU A 337 9.34 1.71 9.88
CA LEU A 337 9.54 2.50 11.09
C LEU A 337 9.81 1.62 12.32
N ALA A 338 9.06 0.52 12.49
CA ALA A 338 9.27 -0.41 13.59
C ALA A 338 10.62 -1.14 13.51
N GLU A 339 11.08 -1.44 12.28
CA GLU A 339 12.38 -2.05 11.99
C GLU A 339 13.54 -1.05 12.08
N GLY A 340 13.27 0.24 12.25
CA GLY A 340 14.30 1.28 12.39
C GLY A 340 15.12 1.52 11.12
N ARG A 341 14.51 1.34 9.94
CA ARG A 341 15.20 1.58 8.65
C ARG A 341 15.63 3.05 8.53
N SER A 342 16.73 3.30 7.85
CA SER A 342 17.44 4.60 7.80
C SER A 342 16.71 5.74 7.07
N PHE A 343 15.53 5.49 6.50
CA PHE A 343 14.78 6.47 5.70
C PHE A 343 13.77 7.22 6.56
N SER A 344 13.57 8.50 6.25
CA SER A 344 12.43 9.24 6.82
C SER A 344 11.11 8.63 6.30
N PRO A 345 10.03 8.66 7.09
CA PRO A 345 8.73 8.21 6.61
C PRO A 345 8.28 8.93 5.33
N GLU A 346 8.62 10.21 5.18
CA GLU A 346 8.30 11.03 4.01
C GLU A 346 9.05 10.59 2.75
N ASP A 347 10.34 10.26 2.88
CA ASP A 347 11.15 9.73 1.77
C ASP A 347 10.69 8.32 1.38
N ASN A 348 10.28 7.51 2.36
CA ASN A 348 9.76 6.18 2.09
C ASN A 348 8.41 6.22 1.38
N LEU A 349 7.48 7.09 1.82
CA LEU A 349 6.21 7.32 1.12
C LEU A 349 6.45 7.76 -0.33
N LYS A 350 7.42 8.66 -0.53
CA LYS A 350 7.80 9.11 -1.87
C LYS A 350 8.35 7.98 -2.72
N TYR A 351 9.31 7.22 -2.21
CA TYR A 351 9.88 6.06 -2.90
C TYR A 351 8.81 5.04 -3.32
N LEU A 352 7.86 4.74 -2.44
CA LEU A 352 6.77 3.81 -2.73
C LEU A 352 5.90 4.29 -3.90
N LEU A 353 5.49 5.56 -3.88
CA LEU A 353 4.57 6.10 -4.89
C LEU A 353 5.24 6.45 -6.22
N GLU A 354 6.52 6.87 -6.19
CA GLU A 354 7.24 7.30 -7.39
C GLU A 354 7.94 6.16 -8.12
N LEU A 355 8.35 5.11 -7.40
CA LEU A 355 9.20 4.05 -7.96
C LEU A 355 8.66 2.65 -7.68
N ALA A 356 8.50 2.26 -6.41
CA ALA A 356 8.26 0.85 -6.09
C ALA A 356 6.92 0.33 -6.64
N GLU A 357 5.82 1.01 -6.31
CA GLU A 357 4.48 0.63 -6.75
C GLU A 357 4.30 0.75 -8.28
N PRO A 358 4.76 1.83 -8.95
CA PRO A 358 4.72 1.90 -10.41
C PRO A 358 5.54 0.81 -11.11
N THR A 359 6.75 0.48 -10.60
CA THR A 359 7.57 -0.61 -11.14
C THR A 359 6.85 -1.94 -11.00
N TYR A 360 6.31 -2.24 -9.82
CA TYR A 360 5.75 -3.56 -9.55
C TYR A 360 4.40 -3.81 -10.21
N ARG A 361 3.54 -2.77 -10.38
CA ARG A 361 2.17 -2.89 -10.89
C ARG A 361 2.02 -3.82 -12.13
N PRO A 362 2.79 -3.67 -13.23
CA PRO A 362 2.65 -4.58 -14.38
C PRO A 362 2.98 -6.04 -14.03
N HIS A 363 3.92 -6.29 -13.12
CA HIS A 363 4.22 -7.63 -12.61
C HIS A 363 3.10 -8.18 -11.74
N ALA A 364 2.49 -7.35 -10.90
CA ALA A 364 1.33 -7.70 -10.09
C ALA A 364 0.18 -8.21 -10.96
N GLU A 365 -0.20 -7.44 -11.99
CA GLU A 365 -1.30 -7.78 -12.89
C GLU A 365 -1.01 -9.07 -13.68
N ALA A 366 0.23 -9.24 -14.15
CA ALA A 366 0.64 -10.48 -14.82
C ALA A 366 0.57 -11.71 -13.90
N GLN A 367 0.86 -11.55 -12.60
CA GLN A 367 0.80 -12.63 -11.61
C GLN A 367 -0.63 -12.93 -11.16
N LYS A 368 -1.49 -11.93 -10.99
CA LYS A 368 -2.93 -12.13 -10.75
C LYS A 368 -3.57 -12.98 -11.84
N ALA A 369 -3.23 -12.69 -13.10
CA ALA A 369 -3.74 -13.45 -14.24
C ALA A 369 -3.26 -14.91 -14.31
N ARG A 370 -2.22 -15.28 -13.54
CA ARG A 370 -1.71 -16.66 -13.44
C ARG A 370 -2.19 -17.40 -12.20
N ALA A 371 -2.73 -16.69 -11.22
CA ALA A 371 -3.13 -17.29 -9.95
C ALA A 371 -4.40 -18.14 -10.11
N ASP A 372 -4.43 -19.28 -9.44
CA ASP A 372 -5.64 -20.11 -9.34
C ASP A 372 -6.68 -19.47 -8.41
N LEU A 373 -6.24 -18.62 -7.48
CA LEU A 373 -7.09 -17.93 -6.51
C LEU A 373 -6.52 -16.58 -6.08
N ILE A 374 -7.40 -15.59 -5.93
CA ILE A 374 -7.08 -14.31 -5.31
C ILE A 374 -7.56 -14.33 -3.86
N TYR A 375 -6.65 -14.03 -2.93
CA TYR A 375 -6.97 -13.93 -1.51
C TYR A 375 -6.90 -12.47 -1.05
N HIS A 376 -7.99 -11.92 -0.53
CA HIS A 376 -8.05 -10.51 -0.11
C HIS A 376 -7.77 -10.34 1.39
N THR A 377 -6.98 -9.32 1.77
CA THR A 377 -6.56 -9.04 3.18
C THR A 377 -6.74 -7.58 3.61
#